data_AF-A0A970RXA6-F1
#
_entry.id   AF-A0A970RXA6-F1
#
_cell.length_a   1.000
_cell.length_b   1.000
_cell.length_c   1.000
_cell.angle_alpha   90.00
_cell.angle_beta   90.00
_cell.angle_gamma   90.00
#
_symmetry.space_group_name_H-M   'P 1'
#
loop_
_entity.id
_entity.type
_entity.pdbx_description
1 polymer ?
#
loop_
_entity_poly.entity_id
_entity_poly.type
_entity_poly.pdbx_seq_one_letter_code
_entity_poly.pdbx_strand_id
1 'polypeptide(L)'
;MKRRSFIHSGLIGLAGLSIAPLSGCSLTKPTPLPGNWAWMNGSPRITPDELKAIFDRLQHGGIHGLLVSGPNELYEQLGKIGYQTGIQIHTWRWTINRGQYLEQHPEWNAVNRLGQSVVDHPPYVNYYRWLCPSHPEVRDLLIQDYRSLAAIPGISGVHLDYVRYSDIYLPIGLQPKYNLVQDHEMPEFDYCYCPRCREGFRSRHGYDPLDLPDPSTDTLWHQYRLDLLVDLVRAIADAVHEVKSVVTAAVFPTPEIARRMVRQDWSRFQLDAYMPMLYHQFYHEPVEWIPQCIQDIREEMGDTSSVYAGIMNNPEVFTPEVLARTYDQVISAGGQGLSFFTAGGVTEEQLKVLTR
;
A
#
# COMPACT_ATOMS: atom_id res chain seq x y z
N MET A 1 22.10 41.31 -65.76
CA MET A 1 21.63 42.29 -64.75
C MET A 1 22.31 41.93 -63.43
N LYS A 2 23.51 42.47 -63.12
CA LYS A 2 23.80 43.52 -62.10
C LYS A 2 22.85 43.52 -60.89
N ARG A 3 23.21 43.68 -59.61
CA ARG A 3 24.44 43.62 -58.77
C ARG A 3 23.97 44.16 -57.38
N ARG A 4 24.57 43.71 -56.28
CA ARG A 4 24.83 44.44 -55.00
C ARG A 4 23.87 44.31 -53.80
N SER A 5 24.48 43.85 -52.71
CA SER A 5 24.23 44.17 -51.31
C SER A 5 24.34 45.67 -51.00
N PHE A 6 23.63 46.16 -49.97
CA PHE A 6 24.21 47.05 -48.95
C PHE A 6 23.34 47.03 -47.68
N ILE A 7 24.03 46.95 -46.54
CA ILE A 7 23.56 47.06 -45.17
C ILE A 7 23.34 48.55 -44.85
N HIS A 8 22.27 48.88 -44.11
CA HIS A 8 22.31 50.07 -43.25
C HIS A 8 21.68 49.81 -41.89
N SER A 9 22.40 50.32 -40.91
CA SER A 9 22.32 50.07 -39.48
C SER A 9 21.18 50.83 -38.83
N GLY A 10 20.58 50.23 -37.81
CA GLY A 10 19.68 50.89 -36.86
C GLY A 10 19.81 50.21 -35.49
N LEU A 11 20.79 50.65 -34.71
CA LEU A 11 20.94 50.33 -33.29
C LEU A 11 19.78 50.96 -32.51
N ILE A 12 18.94 50.14 -31.89
CA ILE A 12 18.25 50.48 -30.63
C ILE A 12 18.41 49.25 -29.73
N GLY A 13 19.24 49.39 -28.69
CA GLY A 13 19.34 48.39 -27.64
C GLY A 13 18.14 48.45 -26.70
N LEU A 14 17.86 47.33 -26.03
CA LEU A 14 17.75 47.24 -24.57
C LEU A 14 17.30 45.83 -24.15
N ALA A 15 17.83 45.42 -23.01
CA ALA A 15 17.46 44.27 -22.19
C ALA A 15 17.83 42.88 -22.74
N GLY A 16 19.10 42.51 -22.49
CA GLY A 16 19.44 41.11 -22.29
C GLY A 16 18.65 40.56 -21.11
N LEU A 17 17.58 39.82 -21.39
CA LEU A 17 17.03 38.85 -20.46
C LEU A 17 18.02 37.69 -20.43
N SER A 18 18.93 37.77 -19.47
CA SER A 18 19.68 36.61 -18.99
C SER A 18 18.66 35.58 -18.53
N ILE A 19 18.31 34.65 -19.42
CA ILE A 19 17.62 33.42 -19.04
C ILE A 19 18.65 32.65 -18.23
N ALA A 20 18.65 32.87 -16.91
CA ALA A 20 19.26 31.94 -15.99
C ALA A 20 18.65 30.58 -16.30
N PRO A 21 19.44 29.51 -16.48
CA PRO A 21 18.86 28.18 -16.50
C PRO A 21 18.19 28.03 -15.14
N LEU A 22 16.87 27.93 -15.11
CA LEU A 22 16.19 27.29 -14.00
C LEU A 22 16.81 25.90 -13.96
N SER A 23 17.78 25.73 -13.08
CA SER A 23 18.18 24.43 -12.54
C SER A 23 16.94 23.86 -11.88
N GLY A 24 16.03 23.33 -12.69
CA GLY A 24 15.09 22.35 -12.22
C GLY A 24 15.96 21.25 -11.64
N CYS A 25 15.95 21.12 -10.32
CA CYS A 25 16.29 19.86 -9.70
C CYS A 25 15.40 18.82 -10.37
N SER A 26 15.91 18.20 -11.42
CA SER A 26 15.52 16.86 -11.78
C SER A 26 15.82 16.05 -10.53
N LEU A 27 14.80 15.78 -9.73
CA LEU A 27 14.87 14.77 -8.69
C LEU A 27 15.06 13.45 -9.45
N THR A 28 16.32 13.11 -9.67
CA THR A 28 16.79 12.05 -10.54
C THR A 28 16.59 10.68 -9.90
N LYS A 29 15.90 9.78 -10.62
CA LYS A 29 15.94 8.30 -10.57
C LYS A 29 15.62 7.62 -9.22
N PRO A 30 15.10 6.38 -9.22
CA PRO A 30 14.70 5.71 -7.99
C PRO A 30 15.94 5.47 -7.12
N THR A 31 16.00 6.13 -5.96
CA THR A 31 16.88 5.75 -4.88
C THR A 31 16.58 4.29 -4.53
N PRO A 32 17.58 3.44 -4.21
CA PRO A 32 17.31 2.12 -3.65
C PRO A 32 16.28 2.19 -2.54
N LEU A 33 15.38 1.22 -2.47
CA LEU A 33 14.36 1.20 -1.43
C LEU A 33 15.01 1.19 -0.03
N PRO A 34 14.45 1.91 0.94
CA PRO A 34 14.89 1.93 2.33
C PRO A 34 15.09 0.53 2.93
N GLY A 35 16.06 0.40 3.83
CA GLY A 35 16.24 -0.84 4.61
C GLY A 35 15.14 -1.06 5.64
N ASN A 36 14.66 0.01 6.29
CA ASN A 36 13.58 -0.06 7.28
C ASN A 36 12.55 1.05 7.08
N TRP A 37 11.32 0.75 7.48
CA TRP A 37 10.14 1.56 7.25
C TRP A 37 9.33 1.78 8.52
N ALA A 38 8.53 2.84 8.56
CA ALA A 38 7.50 3.01 9.58
C ALA A 38 6.28 3.77 9.06
N TRP A 39 5.10 3.47 9.61
CA TRP A 39 3.89 4.26 9.34
C TRP A 39 3.87 5.52 10.19
N MET A 40 3.30 6.59 9.62
CA MET A 40 3.10 7.84 10.32
C MET A 40 1.82 8.52 9.83
N ASN A 41 1.09 9.17 10.74
CA ASN A 41 0.01 10.07 10.36
C ASN A 41 0.55 11.48 10.17
N GLY A 42 0.45 12.01 8.97
CA GLY A 42 0.66 13.41 8.67
C GLY A 42 -0.44 14.27 9.26
N SER A 43 -0.08 15.40 9.85
CA SER A 43 -1.01 16.32 10.48
C SER A 43 -0.63 17.76 10.13
N PRO A 44 -1.59 18.61 9.70
CA PRO A 44 -1.32 20.03 9.44
C PRO A 44 -0.98 20.80 10.72
N ARG A 45 -1.13 20.18 11.90
CA ARG A 45 -0.81 20.78 13.19
C ARG A 45 0.67 20.64 13.57
N ILE A 46 1.42 19.75 12.91
CA ILE A 46 2.85 19.57 13.16
C ILE A 46 3.59 20.58 12.28
N THR A 47 4.43 21.40 12.89
CA THR A 47 5.21 22.41 12.18
C THR A 47 6.30 21.77 11.31
N PRO A 48 6.79 22.45 10.26
CA PRO A 48 7.90 21.95 9.45
C PRO A 48 9.16 21.59 10.28
N ASP A 49 9.48 22.37 11.31
CA ASP A 49 10.67 22.13 12.14
C ASP A 49 10.50 20.90 13.04
N GLU A 50 9.31 20.71 13.64
CA GLU A 50 9.00 19.50 14.41
C GLU A 50 9.04 18.26 13.51
N LEU A 51 8.47 18.37 12.30
CA LEU A 51 8.48 17.29 11.33
C LEU A 51 9.90 16.92 10.90
N LYS A 52 10.75 17.92 10.65
CA LYS A 52 12.17 17.72 10.36
C LYS A 52 12.88 17.02 11.51
N ALA A 53 12.64 17.43 12.75
CA ALA A 53 13.25 16.80 13.93
C ALA A 53 12.83 15.32 14.07
N ILE A 54 11.56 15.00 13.79
CA ILE A 54 11.08 13.61 13.76
C ILE A 54 11.81 12.82 12.67
N PHE A 55 11.95 13.38 11.47
CA PHE A 55 12.58 12.70 10.35
C PHE A 55 14.07 12.49 10.58
N ASP A 56 14.80 13.49 11.09
CA ASP A 56 16.20 13.36 11.45
C ASP A 56 16.39 12.27 12.51
N ARG A 57 15.54 12.23 13.54
CA ARG A 57 15.59 11.17 14.57
C ARG A 57 15.45 9.77 13.96
N LEU A 58 14.45 9.58 13.09
CA LEU A 58 14.19 8.29 12.47
C LEU A 58 15.30 7.88 11.49
N GLN A 59 15.79 8.84 10.71
CA GLN A 59 16.88 8.61 9.76
C GLN A 59 18.17 8.19 10.48
N HIS A 60 18.58 8.92 11.52
CA HIS A 60 19.76 8.56 12.31
C HIS A 60 19.58 7.21 13.02
N GLY A 61 18.34 6.84 13.32
CA GLY A 61 17.94 5.57 13.92
C GLY A 61 17.72 4.42 12.93
N GLY A 62 18.13 4.55 11.66
CA GLY A 62 18.11 3.47 10.68
C GLY A 62 16.77 3.26 9.94
N ILE A 63 15.76 4.10 10.19
CA ILE A 63 14.50 4.13 9.45
C ILE A 63 14.59 5.17 8.35
N HIS A 64 14.62 4.72 7.09
CA HIS A 64 14.85 5.59 5.93
C HIS A 64 13.60 5.75 5.05
N GLY A 65 12.52 5.04 5.37
CA GLY A 65 11.26 5.11 4.64
C GLY A 65 10.08 5.37 5.57
N LEU A 66 9.19 6.28 5.18
CA LEU A 66 7.94 6.54 5.91
C LEU A 66 6.72 6.37 5.01
N LEU A 67 5.71 5.71 5.56
CA LEU A 67 4.42 5.46 4.95
C LEU A 67 3.43 6.44 5.57
N VAL A 68 3.13 7.53 4.86
CA VAL A 68 2.47 8.69 5.46
C VAL A 68 1.06 8.90 4.89
N SER A 69 0.05 8.85 5.77
CA SER A 69 -1.32 9.24 5.43
C SER A 69 -1.59 10.67 5.89
N GLY A 70 -2.27 11.47 5.07
CA GLY A 70 -2.66 12.83 5.42
C GLY A 70 -3.53 13.49 4.33
N PRO A 71 -3.95 14.75 4.53
CA PRO A 71 -4.51 15.58 3.47
C PRO A 71 -3.53 15.74 2.30
N ASN A 72 -4.04 15.85 1.07
CA ASN A 72 -3.22 15.92 -0.14
C ASN A 72 -2.27 17.13 -0.12
N GLU A 73 -2.71 18.23 0.49
CA GLU A 73 -1.98 19.51 0.57
C GLU A 73 -0.70 19.40 1.40
N LEU A 74 -0.55 18.36 2.23
CA LEU A 74 0.66 18.15 3.03
C LEU A 74 1.79 17.46 2.27
N TYR A 75 1.48 16.76 1.17
CA TYR A 75 2.44 15.85 0.57
C TYR A 75 3.65 16.55 -0.08
N GLU A 76 3.48 17.73 -0.66
CA GLU A 76 4.62 18.51 -1.17
C GLU A 76 5.58 18.93 -0.04
N GLN A 77 5.03 19.37 1.09
CA GLN A 77 5.85 19.74 2.26
C GLN A 77 6.57 18.51 2.84
N LEU A 78 5.86 17.38 2.96
CA LEU A 78 6.43 16.12 3.42
C LEU A 78 7.55 15.64 2.50
N GLY A 79 7.35 15.69 1.18
CA GLY A 79 8.35 15.33 0.18
C GLY A 79 9.59 16.24 0.25
N LYS A 80 9.40 17.55 0.41
CA LYS A 80 10.52 18.50 0.58
C LYS A 80 11.34 18.22 1.83
N ILE A 81 10.69 17.99 2.98
CA ILE A 81 11.40 17.71 4.24
C ILE A 81 12.06 16.34 4.17
N GLY A 82 11.37 15.32 3.63
CA GLY A 82 11.94 14.00 3.41
C GLY A 82 13.22 14.04 2.58
N TYR A 83 13.22 14.80 1.48
CA TYR A 83 14.43 15.03 0.68
C TYR A 83 15.56 15.67 1.49
N GLN A 84 15.26 16.67 2.33
CA GLN A 84 16.26 17.35 3.16
C GLN A 84 16.87 16.45 4.23
N THR A 85 16.09 15.52 4.77
CA THR A 85 16.52 14.62 5.86
C THR A 85 16.96 13.25 5.36
N GLY A 86 16.86 12.96 4.05
CA GLY A 86 17.17 11.64 3.50
C GLY A 86 16.11 10.56 3.78
N ILE A 87 14.87 10.96 4.13
CA ILE A 87 13.74 10.04 4.30
C ILE A 87 12.96 9.94 2.98
N GLN A 88 12.74 8.72 2.52
CA GLN A 88 11.81 8.45 1.42
C GLN A 88 10.37 8.45 1.92
N ILE A 89 9.51 9.25 1.30
CA ILE A 89 8.11 9.35 1.65
C ILE A 89 7.28 8.57 0.63
N HIS A 90 6.55 7.58 1.12
CA HIS A 90 5.48 6.95 0.35
C HIS A 90 4.13 7.43 0.86
N THR A 91 3.30 7.96 -0.03
CA THR A 91 1.95 8.38 0.36
C THR A 91 1.10 7.14 0.63
N TRP A 92 0.71 6.95 1.88
CA TRP A 92 -0.13 5.85 2.31
C TRP A 92 -1.61 6.20 2.14
N ARG A 93 -2.32 5.32 1.42
CA ARG A 93 -3.76 5.42 1.21
C ARG A 93 -4.43 4.07 1.42
N TRP A 94 -5.63 4.11 2.01
CA TRP A 94 -6.54 2.96 1.92
C TRP A 94 -6.96 2.82 0.46
N THR A 95 -6.96 1.62 -0.09
CA THR A 95 -7.15 1.39 -1.52
C THR A 95 -8.61 1.11 -1.82
N ILE A 96 -9.11 -0.03 -1.35
CA ILE A 96 -10.48 -0.47 -1.63
C ILE A 96 -11.46 0.02 -0.56
N ASN A 97 -11.02 0.15 0.68
CA ASN A 97 -11.85 0.64 1.78
C ASN A 97 -11.97 2.18 1.73
N ARG A 98 -13.01 2.70 1.06
CA ARG A 98 -13.18 4.12 0.70
C ARG A 98 -14.62 4.60 0.92
N GLY A 99 -15.00 4.76 2.19
CA GLY A 99 -16.36 5.18 2.57
C GLY A 99 -16.77 6.58 2.10
N GLN A 100 -15.86 7.43 1.65
CA GLN A 100 -16.19 8.77 1.17
C GLN A 100 -17.03 8.80 -0.12
N TYR A 101 -17.13 7.69 -0.86
CA TYR A 101 -17.91 7.62 -2.11
C TYR A 101 -19.32 7.07 -1.93
N LEU A 102 -19.71 6.66 -0.72
CA LEU A 102 -20.97 5.95 -0.45
C LEU A 102 -22.21 6.75 -0.84
N GLU A 103 -22.24 8.04 -0.51
CA GLU A 103 -23.41 8.89 -0.73
C GLU A 103 -23.65 9.15 -2.22
N GLN A 104 -22.56 9.29 -2.99
CA GLN A 104 -22.62 9.63 -4.41
C GLN A 104 -22.73 8.39 -5.30
N HIS A 105 -22.13 7.28 -4.87
CA HIS A 105 -22.01 6.04 -5.63
C HIS A 105 -22.27 4.80 -4.76
N PRO A 106 -23.48 4.62 -4.20
CA PRO A 106 -23.81 3.46 -3.40
C PRO A 106 -23.66 2.14 -4.19
N GLU A 107 -23.85 2.17 -5.51
CA GLU A 107 -23.75 1.02 -6.42
C GLU A 107 -22.33 0.49 -6.60
N TRP A 108 -21.30 1.25 -6.23
CA TRP A 108 -19.90 0.81 -6.32
C TRP A 108 -19.50 -0.15 -5.21
N ASN A 109 -20.33 -0.33 -4.19
CA ASN A 109 -19.94 -0.98 -2.96
C ASN A 109 -20.10 -2.50 -3.01
N ALA A 110 -19.28 -3.18 -2.21
CA ALA A 110 -19.32 -4.62 -2.11
C ALA A 110 -20.64 -5.11 -1.48
N VAL A 111 -21.12 -6.24 -2.00
CA VAL A 111 -22.33 -6.93 -1.51
C VAL A 111 -21.91 -8.33 -1.04
N ASN A 112 -22.34 -8.77 0.14
CA ASN A 112 -22.02 -10.10 0.64
C ASN A 112 -22.88 -11.19 -0.02
N ARG A 113 -22.60 -12.46 0.28
CA ARG A 113 -23.35 -13.60 -0.26
C ARG A 113 -24.83 -13.60 0.12
N LEU A 114 -25.22 -12.92 1.19
CA LEU A 114 -26.63 -12.71 1.58
C LEU A 114 -27.34 -11.61 0.78
N GLY A 115 -26.64 -10.94 -0.14
CA GLY A 115 -27.19 -9.81 -0.89
C GLY A 115 -27.18 -8.48 -0.13
N GLN A 116 -26.47 -8.40 1.00
CA GLN A 116 -26.40 -7.17 1.81
C GLN A 116 -25.19 -6.33 1.41
N SER A 117 -25.43 -5.03 1.20
CA SER A 117 -24.38 -4.06 0.87
C SER A 117 -23.64 -3.59 2.12
N VAL A 118 -22.33 -3.37 2.00
CA VAL A 118 -21.51 -2.74 3.06
C VAL A 118 -21.95 -1.31 3.39
N VAL A 119 -22.78 -0.68 2.56
CA VAL A 119 -23.39 0.64 2.82
C VAL A 119 -24.19 0.59 4.14
N ASP A 120 -25.10 -0.37 4.24
CA ASP A 120 -26.04 -0.53 5.36
C ASP A 120 -25.58 -1.60 6.36
N HIS A 121 -24.80 -2.58 5.90
CA HIS A 121 -24.36 -3.74 6.68
C HIS A 121 -22.83 -3.90 6.65
N PRO A 122 -22.05 -2.97 7.25
CA PRO A 122 -20.61 -3.16 7.40
C PRO A 122 -20.26 -4.48 8.11
N PRO A 123 -19.28 -5.23 7.61
CA PRO A 123 -18.69 -6.32 8.37
C PRO A 123 -17.79 -5.78 9.48
N TYR A 124 -17.88 -6.37 10.68
CA TYR A 124 -17.03 -6.13 11.86
C TYR A 124 -17.06 -4.73 12.48
N VAL A 125 -16.76 -3.69 11.72
CA VAL A 125 -16.59 -2.30 12.19
C VAL A 125 -17.26 -1.32 11.25
N ASN A 126 -17.84 -0.25 11.81
CA ASN A 126 -18.67 0.67 11.05
C ASN A 126 -17.97 1.41 9.91
N TYR A 127 -16.64 1.50 9.90
CA TYR A 127 -15.91 2.18 8.83
C TYR A 127 -15.53 1.26 7.66
N TYR A 128 -15.80 -0.05 7.74
CA TYR A 128 -15.55 -0.97 6.62
C TYR A 128 -16.56 -0.72 5.50
N ARG A 129 -16.06 -0.08 4.45
CA ARG A 129 -16.80 0.44 3.29
C ARG A 129 -16.00 0.16 2.03
N TRP A 130 -16.15 -1.06 1.56
CA TRP A 130 -15.35 -1.63 0.49
C TRP A 130 -15.95 -1.33 -0.87
N LEU A 131 -15.19 -0.67 -1.74
CA LEU A 131 -15.52 -0.55 -3.14
C LEU A 131 -15.35 -1.90 -3.85
N CYS A 132 -16.05 -2.10 -4.95
CA CYS A 132 -15.97 -3.30 -5.74
C CYS A 132 -15.02 -3.09 -6.94
N PRO A 133 -13.91 -3.85 -7.07
CA PRO A 133 -12.91 -3.67 -8.12
C PRO A 133 -13.40 -4.08 -9.52
N SER A 134 -14.62 -4.60 -9.64
CA SER A 134 -15.24 -4.93 -10.94
C SER A 134 -15.80 -3.71 -11.65
N HIS A 135 -16.05 -2.59 -10.94
CA HIS A 135 -16.59 -1.37 -11.53
C HIS A 135 -15.50 -0.60 -12.27
N PRO A 136 -15.63 -0.36 -13.59
CA PRO A 136 -14.65 0.42 -14.36
C PRO A 136 -14.39 1.80 -13.74
N GLU A 137 -15.43 2.46 -13.24
CA GLU A 137 -15.35 3.79 -12.64
C GLU A 137 -14.53 3.80 -11.34
N VAL A 138 -14.67 2.75 -10.52
CA VAL A 138 -13.85 2.54 -9.32
C VAL A 138 -12.39 2.30 -9.71
N ARG A 139 -12.15 1.49 -10.75
CA ARG A 139 -10.79 1.20 -11.22
C ARG A 139 -10.11 2.48 -11.69
N ASP A 140 -10.77 3.25 -12.56
CA ASP A 140 -10.24 4.50 -13.10
C ASP A 140 -9.96 5.52 -11.99
N LEU A 141 -10.89 5.65 -11.03
CA LEU A 141 -10.71 6.50 -9.86
C LEU A 141 -9.45 6.14 -9.07
N LEU A 142 -9.25 4.87 -8.74
CA LEU A 142 -8.11 4.43 -7.93
C LEU A 142 -6.79 4.53 -8.69
N ILE A 143 -6.78 4.19 -9.97
CA ILE A 143 -5.61 4.33 -10.84
C ILE A 143 -5.18 5.81 -10.91
N GLN A 144 -6.13 6.73 -11.10
CA GLN A 144 -5.82 8.15 -11.19
C GLN A 144 -5.42 8.77 -9.84
N ASP A 145 -6.01 8.31 -8.72
CA ASP A 145 -5.60 8.74 -7.37
C ASP A 145 -4.12 8.43 -7.14
N TYR A 146 -3.72 7.17 -7.33
CA TYR A 146 -2.33 6.75 -7.13
C TYR A 146 -1.36 7.38 -8.14
N ARG A 147 -1.74 7.52 -9.41
CA ARG A 147 -0.92 8.23 -10.41
C ARG A 147 -0.67 9.68 -9.98
N SER A 148 -1.71 10.36 -9.50
CA SER A 148 -1.63 11.77 -9.09
C SER A 148 -0.76 11.94 -7.85
N LEU A 149 -0.93 11.07 -6.84
CA LEU A 149 -0.10 11.06 -5.63
C LEU A 149 1.37 10.78 -5.94
N ALA A 150 1.63 9.82 -6.81
CA ALA A 150 2.98 9.46 -7.26
C ALA A 150 3.70 10.59 -8.02
N ALA A 151 2.94 11.49 -8.65
CA ALA A 151 3.47 12.62 -9.41
C ALA A 151 3.77 13.87 -8.54
N ILE A 152 3.44 13.86 -7.25
CA ILE A 152 3.68 14.99 -6.35
C ILE A 152 5.19 15.21 -6.18
N PRO A 153 5.71 16.44 -6.38
CA PRO A 153 7.14 16.71 -6.23
C PRO A 153 7.67 16.32 -4.84
N GLY A 154 8.78 15.56 -4.83
CA GLY A 154 9.45 15.11 -3.60
C GLY A 154 8.88 13.84 -2.98
N ILE A 155 7.73 13.34 -3.44
CA ILE A 155 7.23 12.01 -3.05
C ILE A 155 8.07 10.94 -3.74
N SER A 156 8.53 9.96 -2.97
CA SER A 156 9.38 8.86 -3.45
C SER A 156 8.55 7.72 -4.03
N GLY A 157 7.33 7.52 -3.52
CA GLY A 157 6.45 6.44 -3.93
C GLY A 157 5.03 6.56 -3.38
N VAL A 158 4.23 5.54 -3.64
CA VAL A 158 2.90 5.38 -3.04
C VAL A 158 2.80 4.05 -2.30
N HIS A 159 1.93 3.98 -1.30
CA HIS A 159 1.73 2.80 -0.48
C HIS A 159 0.25 2.41 -0.40
N LEU A 160 -0.05 1.20 -0.86
CA LEU A 160 -1.38 0.62 -0.92
C LEU A 160 -1.68 -0.11 0.38
N ASP A 161 -2.67 0.37 1.12
CA ASP A 161 -3.22 -0.34 2.27
C ASP A 161 -4.68 -0.72 1.99
N TYR A 162 -5.24 -1.68 2.72
CA TYR A 162 -6.58 -2.22 2.46
C TYR A 162 -6.80 -2.57 0.97
N VAL A 163 -5.77 -3.07 0.31
CA VAL A 163 -5.80 -3.54 -1.09
C VAL A 163 -6.21 -5.01 -1.13
N ARG A 164 -7.45 -5.26 -0.69
CA ARG A 164 -8.02 -6.58 -0.47
C ARG A 164 -9.54 -6.51 -0.45
N TYR A 165 -10.20 -7.66 -0.46
CA TYR A 165 -11.62 -7.73 -0.10
C TYR A 165 -11.77 -7.62 1.42
N SER A 166 -13.00 -7.44 1.89
CA SER A 166 -13.29 -7.60 3.32
C SER A 166 -12.81 -8.96 3.82
N ASP A 167 -12.35 -8.98 5.07
CA ASP A 167 -11.92 -10.19 5.74
C ASP A 167 -13.03 -11.23 5.76
N ILE A 168 -12.80 -12.35 5.07
CA ILE A 168 -13.68 -13.52 5.06
C ILE A 168 -13.45 -14.31 6.36
N TYR A 169 -12.19 -14.40 6.76
CA TYR A 169 -11.75 -14.86 8.06
C TYR A 169 -10.94 -13.78 8.73
N LEU A 170 -11.24 -13.48 9.98
CA LEU A 170 -10.36 -12.73 10.86
C LEU A 170 -9.23 -13.64 11.35
N PRO A 171 -8.03 -13.07 11.62
CA PRO A 171 -7.01 -13.74 12.41
C PRO A 171 -7.60 -14.32 13.70
N ILE A 172 -7.20 -15.54 14.05
CA ILE A 172 -7.83 -16.29 15.14
C ILE A 172 -7.82 -15.54 16.48
N GLY A 173 -6.76 -14.78 16.76
CA GLY A 173 -6.65 -13.95 17.97
C GLY A 173 -7.56 -12.72 17.96
N LEU A 174 -8.13 -12.34 16.82
CA LEU A 174 -9.10 -11.25 16.72
C LEU A 174 -10.56 -11.74 16.81
N GLN A 175 -10.86 -12.99 16.49
CA GLN A 175 -12.24 -13.50 16.49
C GLN A 175 -12.98 -13.32 17.83
N PRO A 176 -12.37 -13.54 19.02
CA PRO A 176 -13.04 -13.34 20.31
C PRO A 176 -13.55 -11.92 20.52
N LYS A 177 -12.84 -10.90 19.99
CA LYS A 177 -13.26 -9.49 20.07
C LYS A 177 -14.61 -9.24 19.41
N TYR A 178 -14.95 -10.04 18.40
CA TYR A 178 -16.18 -9.94 17.63
C TYR A 178 -17.20 -11.02 17.99
N ASN A 179 -16.92 -11.83 19.03
CA ASN A 179 -17.72 -13.00 19.41
C ASN A 179 -17.94 -13.98 18.25
N LEU A 180 -16.90 -14.21 17.44
CA LEU A 180 -16.96 -15.08 16.26
C LEU A 180 -16.19 -16.38 16.49
N VAL A 181 -16.63 -17.42 15.76
CA VAL A 181 -15.89 -18.67 15.53
C VAL A 181 -16.03 -18.97 14.03
N GLN A 182 -15.03 -18.60 13.24
CA GLN A 182 -15.08 -18.71 11.78
C GLN A 182 -14.39 -20.01 11.32
N ASP A 183 -15.12 -21.12 11.37
CA ASP A 183 -14.69 -22.46 10.94
C ASP A 183 -15.06 -22.78 9.48
N HIS A 184 -15.83 -21.92 8.83
CA HIS A 184 -16.22 -21.97 7.42
C HIS A 184 -16.37 -20.55 6.84
N GLU A 185 -16.52 -20.44 5.51
CA GLU A 185 -16.78 -19.15 4.86
C GLU A 185 -18.23 -18.73 5.16
N MET A 186 -18.37 -17.84 6.13
CA MET A 186 -19.66 -17.30 6.56
C MET A 186 -20.22 -16.34 5.50
N PRO A 187 -21.49 -16.48 5.10
CA PRO A 187 -22.09 -15.72 3.98
C PRO A 187 -22.12 -14.19 4.22
N GLU A 188 -22.19 -13.73 5.47
CA GLU A 188 -22.18 -12.30 5.82
C GLU A 188 -20.81 -11.64 5.63
N PHE A 189 -19.73 -12.44 5.59
CA PHE A 189 -18.34 -11.99 5.42
C PHE A 189 -17.76 -12.35 4.05
N ASP A 190 -18.49 -13.10 3.22
CA ASP A 190 -18.07 -13.51 1.88
C ASP A 190 -18.47 -12.46 0.83
N TYR A 191 -17.50 -11.68 0.36
CA TYR A 191 -17.66 -10.63 -0.64
C TYR A 191 -16.84 -10.93 -1.91
N CYS A 192 -17.19 -10.45 -3.11
CA CYS A 192 -18.32 -9.60 -3.45
C CYS A 192 -19.28 -10.35 -4.40
N TYR A 193 -20.57 -10.34 -4.07
CA TYR A 193 -21.69 -10.90 -4.85
C TYR A 193 -22.57 -9.80 -5.47
N CYS A 194 -22.01 -8.60 -5.71
CA CYS A 194 -22.78 -7.56 -6.39
C CYS A 194 -23.20 -8.02 -7.80
N PRO A 195 -24.29 -7.46 -8.38
CA PRO A 195 -24.77 -7.86 -9.69
C PRO A 195 -23.69 -7.82 -10.77
N ARG A 196 -22.78 -6.84 -10.71
CA ARG A 196 -21.66 -6.73 -11.66
C ARG A 196 -20.67 -7.89 -11.54
N CYS A 197 -20.26 -8.28 -10.33
CA CYS A 197 -19.35 -9.41 -10.15
C CYS A 197 -19.97 -10.71 -10.66
N ARG A 198 -21.24 -10.95 -10.31
CA ARG A 198 -21.98 -12.16 -10.71
C ARG A 198 -22.18 -12.23 -12.21
N GLU A 199 -22.61 -11.14 -12.84
CA GLU A 199 -22.78 -11.09 -14.31
C GLU A 199 -21.43 -11.23 -15.03
N GLY A 200 -20.39 -10.55 -14.56
CA GLY A 200 -19.05 -10.69 -15.12
C GLY A 200 -18.52 -12.12 -15.05
N PHE A 201 -18.73 -12.81 -13.93
CA PHE A 201 -18.40 -14.22 -13.80
C PHE A 201 -19.23 -15.12 -14.72
N ARG A 202 -20.56 -14.94 -14.70
CA ARG A 202 -21.49 -15.70 -15.54
C ARG A 202 -21.16 -15.58 -17.02
N SER A 203 -20.78 -14.39 -17.48
CA SER A 203 -20.37 -14.16 -18.87
C SER A 203 -19.13 -14.96 -19.28
N ARG A 204 -18.22 -15.26 -18.32
CA ARG A 204 -16.98 -16.00 -18.55
C ARG A 204 -17.13 -17.51 -18.36
N HIS A 205 -17.95 -17.93 -17.41
CA HIS A 205 -18.00 -19.33 -16.94
C HIS A 205 -19.36 -20.02 -17.17
N GLY A 206 -20.40 -19.27 -17.56
CA GLY A 206 -21.68 -19.82 -18.02
C GLY A 206 -22.75 -20.03 -16.96
N TYR A 207 -22.50 -19.72 -15.68
CA TYR A 207 -23.45 -19.87 -14.57
C TYR A 207 -23.30 -18.76 -13.52
N ASP A 208 -24.33 -18.54 -12.69
CA ASP A 208 -24.24 -17.63 -11.55
C ASP A 208 -23.68 -18.39 -10.34
N PRO A 209 -22.70 -17.86 -9.59
CA PRO A 209 -22.19 -18.55 -8.41
C PRO A 209 -23.28 -18.86 -7.39
N LEU A 210 -24.35 -18.05 -7.30
CA LEU A 210 -25.47 -18.30 -6.38
C LEU A 210 -26.42 -19.42 -6.81
N ASP A 211 -26.25 -19.97 -8.03
CA ASP A 211 -26.98 -21.18 -8.44
C ASP A 211 -26.38 -22.44 -7.80
N LEU A 212 -25.17 -22.35 -7.23
CA LEU A 212 -24.50 -23.44 -6.53
C LEU A 212 -25.02 -23.60 -5.09
N PRO A 213 -25.09 -24.85 -4.56
CA PRO A 213 -25.44 -25.08 -3.16
C PRO A 213 -24.48 -24.41 -2.17
N ASP A 214 -23.19 -24.38 -2.50
CA ASP A 214 -22.17 -23.66 -1.72
C ASP A 214 -21.15 -22.97 -2.65
N PRO A 215 -21.33 -21.67 -2.90
CA PRO A 215 -20.42 -20.89 -3.74
C PRO A 215 -18.98 -20.80 -3.19
N SER A 216 -18.75 -21.08 -1.90
CA SER A 216 -17.40 -21.01 -1.31
C SER A 216 -16.48 -22.14 -1.78
N THR A 217 -17.06 -23.23 -2.27
CA THR A 217 -16.32 -24.39 -2.81
C THR A 217 -15.93 -24.23 -4.28
N ASP A 218 -16.45 -23.20 -4.95
CA ASP A 218 -16.21 -22.96 -6.38
C ASP A 218 -14.85 -22.27 -6.60
N THR A 219 -13.90 -23.05 -7.12
CA THR A 219 -12.54 -22.57 -7.41
C THR A 219 -12.52 -21.55 -8.54
N LEU A 220 -13.45 -21.61 -9.51
CA LEU A 220 -13.53 -20.61 -10.58
C LEU A 220 -14.02 -19.27 -10.02
N TRP A 221 -15.03 -19.30 -9.15
CA TRP A 221 -15.55 -18.09 -8.50
C TRP A 221 -14.52 -17.47 -7.55
N HIS A 222 -13.77 -18.31 -6.83
CA HIS A 222 -12.64 -17.86 -6.01
C HIS A 222 -11.58 -17.15 -6.87
N GLN A 223 -11.12 -17.83 -7.93
CA GLN A 223 -10.08 -17.31 -8.82
C GLN A 223 -10.50 -16.02 -9.52
N TYR A 224 -11.76 -15.93 -9.99
CA TYR A 224 -12.29 -14.73 -10.63
C TYR A 224 -12.20 -13.50 -9.73
N ARG A 225 -12.48 -13.64 -8.43
CA ARG A 225 -12.37 -12.53 -7.46
C ARG A 225 -10.93 -12.13 -7.19
N LEU A 226 -10.01 -13.10 -7.10
CA LEU A 226 -8.58 -12.81 -7.01
C LEU A 226 -8.10 -12.02 -8.23
N ASP A 227 -8.51 -12.44 -9.43
CA ASP A 227 -8.10 -11.84 -10.70
C ASP A 227 -8.58 -10.39 -10.81
N LEU A 228 -9.82 -10.08 -10.41
CA LEU A 228 -10.32 -8.69 -10.42
C LEU A 228 -9.43 -7.75 -9.60
N LEU A 229 -8.96 -8.20 -8.43
CA LEU A 229 -8.07 -7.41 -7.59
C LEU A 229 -6.65 -7.35 -8.17
N VAL A 230 -6.09 -8.46 -8.64
CA VAL A 230 -4.77 -8.51 -9.30
C VAL A 230 -4.74 -7.55 -10.49
N ASP A 231 -5.77 -7.57 -11.34
CA ASP A 231 -5.88 -6.71 -12.51
C ASP A 231 -5.99 -5.23 -12.13
N LEU A 232 -6.65 -4.90 -11.01
CA LEU A 232 -6.69 -3.52 -10.51
C LEU A 232 -5.32 -3.08 -10.02
N VAL A 233 -4.66 -3.91 -9.21
CA VAL A 233 -3.38 -3.56 -8.59
C VAL A 233 -2.28 -3.41 -9.63
N ARG A 234 -2.24 -4.29 -10.64
CA ARG A 234 -1.30 -4.15 -11.76
C ARG A 234 -1.53 -2.86 -12.55
N ALA A 235 -2.78 -2.50 -12.82
CA ALA A 235 -3.07 -1.24 -13.51
C ALA A 235 -2.67 0.00 -12.68
N ILE A 236 -2.80 -0.06 -11.35
CA ILE A 236 -2.27 0.97 -10.46
C ILE A 236 -0.73 1.03 -10.55
N ALA A 237 -0.06 -0.12 -10.48
CA ALA A 237 1.39 -0.20 -10.57
C ALA A 237 1.91 0.38 -11.90
N ASP A 238 1.32 -0.02 -13.03
CA ASP A 238 1.65 0.49 -14.36
C ASP A 238 1.54 2.02 -14.42
N ALA A 239 0.44 2.59 -13.91
CA ALA A 239 0.22 4.04 -13.91
C ALA A 239 1.22 4.80 -13.01
N VAL A 240 1.64 4.20 -11.89
CA VAL A 240 2.66 4.76 -10.99
C VAL A 240 4.06 4.68 -11.63
N HIS A 241 4.38 3.57 -12.30
CA HIS A 241 5.65 3.38 -13.01
C HIS A 241 5.77 4.28 -14.26
N GLU A 242 4.65 4.61 -14.92
CA GLU A 242 4.63 5.59 -16.01
C GLU A 242 5.16 6.95 -15.59
N VAL A 243 4.82 7.40 -14.36
CA VAL A 243 5.33 8.66 -13.77
C VAL A 243 6.67 8.50 -13.07
N LYS A 244 7.35 7.36 -13.26
CA LYS A 244 8.70 7.05 -12.74
C LYS A 244 8.80 7.05 -11.21
N SER A 245 7.71 6.66 -10.57
CA SER A 245 7.63 6.47 -9.12
C SER A 245 7.56 4.98 -8.77
N VAL A 246 7.57 4.63 -7.49
CA VAL A 246 7.49 3.24 -7.00
C VAL A 246 6.21 2.98 -6.22
N VAL A 247 5.79 1.72 -6.19
CA VAL A 247 4.57 1.27 -5.53
C VAL A 247 4.88 0.18 -4.50
N THR A 248 4.39 0.35 -3.28
CA THR A 248 4.50 -0.65 -2.21
C THR A 248 3.14 -0.97 -1.61
N ALA A 249 2.99 -2.10 -0.91
CA ALA A 249 1.71 -2.46 -0.31
C ALA A 249 1.82 -3.12 1.06
N ALA A 250 0.86 -2.80 1.94
CA ALA A 250 0.56 -3.58 3.13
C ALA A 250 -0.29 -4.79 2.74
N VAL A 251 0.21 -5.99 3.07
CA VAL A 251 -0.42 -7.26 2.68
C VAL A 251 -0.61 -8.18 3.87
N PHE A 252 -1.50 -9.16 3.74
CA PHE A 252 -1.64 -10.24 4.73
C PHE A 252 -0.40 -11.15 4.73
N PRO A 253 -0.13 -11.88 5.83
CA PRO A 253 1.16 -12.49 6.13
C PRO A 253 1.86 -13.22 4.99
N THR A 254 1.33 -14.36 4.54
CA THR A 254 1.84 -15.11 3.38
C THR A 254 0.83 -15.02 2.24
N PRO A 255 1.22 -15.24 0.97
CA PRO A 255 0.28 -15.20 -0.14
C PRO A 255 -0.85 -16.24 0.03
N GLU A 256 -0.55 -17.42 0.58
CA GLU A 256 -1.54 -18.45 0.89
C GLU A 256 -2.60 -17.94 1.89
N ILE A 257 -2.14 -17.42 3.03
CA ILE A 257 -3.02 -16.86 4.07
C ILE A 257 -3.85 -15.72 3.48
N ALA A 258 -3.23 -14.85 2.68
CA ALA A 258 -3.87 -13.68 2.09
C ALA A 258 -4.95 -14.05 1.05
N ARG A 259 -4.70 -15.02 0.16
CA ARG A 259 -5.70 -15.56 -0.77
C ARG A 259 -6.90 -16.13 -0.03
N ARG A 260 -6.66 -16.90 1.03
CA ARG A 260 -7.72 -17.56 1.81
C ARG A 260 -8.55 -16.54 2.60
N MET A 261 -7.90 -15.69 3.40
CA MET A 261 -8.57 -14.88 4.41
C MET A 261 -9.19 -13.60 3.85
N VAL A 262 -8.60 -13.01 2.80
CA VAL A 262 -8.98 -11.66 2.34
C VAL A 262 -9.00 -11.49 0.82
N ARG A 263 -8.92 -12.59 0.06
CA ARG A 263 -8.86 -12.61 -1.41
C ARG A 263 -7.77 -11.69 -1.98
N GLN A 264 -6.61 -11.66 -1.33
CA GLN A 264 -5.47 -10.85 -1.72
C GLN A 264 -4.35 -11.76 -2.27
N ASP A 265 -4.32 -11.93 -3.59
CA ASP A 265 -3.30 -12.74 -4.28
C ASP A 265 -2.06 -11.90 -4.63
N TRP A 266 -1.39 -11.41 -3.58
CA TRP A 266 -0.38 -10.39 -3.75
C TRP A 266 0.92 -10.88 -4.39
N SER A 267 1.16 -12.20 -4.46
CA SER A 267 2.29 -12.75 -5.22
C SER A 267 2.20 -12.46 -6.73
N ARG A 268 0.98 -12.17 -7.23
CA ARG A 268 0.74 -11.77 -8.63
C ARG A 268 0.65 -10.26 -8.84
N PHE A 269 0.72 -9.42 -7.80
CA PHE A 269 0.56 -7.97 -7.94
C PHE A 269 1.71 -7.28 -8.69
N GLN A 270 2.93 -7.85 -8.64
CA GLN A 270 4.14 -7.31 -9.29
C GLN A 270 4.51 -5.88 -8.84
N LEU A 271 4.51 -5.64 -7.53
CA LEU A 271 4.91 -4.36 -6.92
C LEU A 271 6.42 -4.32 -6.62
N ASP A 272 6.95 -3.11 -6.39
CA ASP A 272 8.36 -2.90 -6.05
C ASP A 272 8.71 -3.47 -4.66
N ALA A 273 7.76 -3.37 -3.71
CA ALA A 273 7.90 -4.03 -2.42
C ALA A 273 6.57 -4.35 -1.71
N TYR A 274 6.65 -5.33 -0.82
CA TYR A 274 5.56 -5.74 0.06
C TYR A 274 5.97 -5.60 1.52
N MET A 275 4.98 -5.26 2.33
CA MET A 275 5.08 -5.24 3.79
C MET A 275 4.01 -6.18 4.34
N PRO A 276 4.28 -7.49 4.45
CA PRO A 276 3.37 -8.42 5.09
C PRO A 276 3.18 -8.05 6.57
N MET A 277 1.92 -7.98 7.00
CA MET A 277 1.54 -7.59 8.37
C MET A 277 1.65 -8.80 9.30
N LEU A 278 2.90 -9.13 9.68
CA LEU A 278 3.29 -10.31 10.46
C LEU A 278 3.02 -10.13 11.97
N TYR A 279 1.79 -9.74 12.29
CA TYR A 279 1.35 -9.47 13.66
C TYR A 279 1.07 -10.80 14.37
N HIS A 280 2.15 -11.52 14.72
CA HIS A 280 2.12 -12.90 15.20
C HIS A 280 1.09 -13.16 16.32
N GLN A 281 0.89 -12.21 17.23
CA GLN A 281 -0.09 -12.31 18.32
C GLN A 281 -1.54 -12.46 17.81
N PHE A 282 -1.88 -11.85 16.68
CA PHE A 282 -3.21 -12.00 16.06
C PHE A 282 -3.44 -13.40 15.49
N TYR A 283 -2.37 -14.17 15.29
CA TYR A 283 -2.40 -15.55 14.79
C TYR A 283 -2.12 -16.58 15.88
N HIS A 284 -1.93 -16.15 17.14
CA HIS A 284 -1.45 -16.98 18.25
C HIS A 284 -0.09 -17.66 17.99
N GLU A 285 0.73 -17.02 17.16
CA GLU A 285 2.04 -17.53 16.77
C GLU A 285 3.16 -16.89 17.63
N PRO A 286 4.31 -17.55 17.79
CA PRO A 286 5.48 -16.97 18.44
C PRO A 286 6.20 -15.97 17.54
N VAL A 287 7.19 -15.24 18.07
CA VAL A 287 7.97 -14.25 17.28
C VAL A 287 8.72 -14.94 16.12
N GLU A 288 9.14 -16.18 16.32
CA GLU A 288 9.84 -17.01 15.33
C GLU A 288 8.99 -17.33 14.08
N TRP A 289 7.67 -17.12 14.14
CA TRP A 289 6.79 -17.21 12.97
C TRP A 289 7.05 -16.10 11.94
N ILE A 290 7.58 -14.95 12.37
CA ILE A 290 7.91 -13.83 11.49
C ILE A 290 8.93 -14.24 10.41
N PRO A 291 10.14 -14.73 10.75
CA PRO A 291 11.09 -15.17 9.73
C PRO A 291 10.60 -16.40 8.97
N GLN A 292 9.79 -17.29 9.56
CA GLN A 292 9.17 -18.40 8.82
C GLN A 292 8.28 -17.89 7.69
N CYS A 293 7.42 -16.90 7.95
CA CYS A 293 6.61 -16.29 6.90
C CYS A 293 7.46 -15.70 5.78
N ILE A 294 8.61 -15.09 6.10
CA ILE A 294 9.53 -14.57 5.08
C ILE A 294 10.08 -15.70 4.21
N GLN A 295 10.42 -16.86 4.78
CA GLN A 295 10.85 -18.03 4.03
C GLN A 295 9.75 -18.51 3.09
N ASP A 296 8.52 -18.70 3.60
CA ASP A 296 7.37 -19.15 2.80
C ASP A 296 7.09 -18.19 1.63
N ILE A 297 7.22 -16.88 1.86
CA ILE A 297 7.10 -15.85 0.81
C ILE A 297 8.17 -16.03 -0.26
N ARG A 298 9.43 -16.28 0.14
CA ARG A 298 10.54 -16.46 -0.80
C ARG A 298 10.42 -17.76 -1.59
N GLU A 299 9.88 -18.82 -1.00
CA GLU A 299 9.59 -20.06 -1.71
C GLU A 299 8.55 -19.85 -2.83
N GLU A 300 7.51 -19.04 -2.60
CA GLU A 300 6.49 -18.77 -3.62
C GLU A 300 6.95 -17.73 -4.66
N MET A 301 7.64 -16.67 -4.25
CA MET A 301 7.88 -15.49 -5.09
C MET A 301 9.33 -15.28 -5.55
N GLY A 302 10.28 -16.04 -4.98
CA GLY A 302 11.71 -15.78 -5.13
C GLY A 302 12.10 -14.36 -4.73
N ASP A 303 13.12 -13.82 -5.40
CA ASP A 303 13.71 -12.50 -5.13
C ASP A 303 13.18 -11.38 -6.04
N THR A 304 11.96 -11.55 -6.57
CA THR A 304 11.38 -10.65 -7.58
C THR A 304 10.98 -9.27 -7.04
N SER A 305 10.64 -9.18 -5.76
CA SER A 305 10.26 -7.94 -5.07
C SER A 305 10.90 -7.88 -3.68
N SER A 306 11.06 -6.65 -3.16
CA SER A 306 11.48 -6.48 -1.76
C SER A 306 10.35 -6.84 -0.81
N VAL A 307 10.67 -7.41 0.35
CA VAL A 307 9.75 -7.85 1.39
C VAL A 307 10.28 -7.37 2.73
N TYR A 308 9.47 -6.59 3.44
CA TYR A 308 9.79 -6.04 4.75
C TYR A 308 8.85 -6.61 5.80
N ALA A 309 9.38 -7.26 6.83
CA ALA A 309 8.54 -7.85 7.88
C ALA A 309 7.79 -6.75 8.65
N GLY A 310 6.46 -6.75 8.54
CA GLY A 310 5.59 -5.81 9.24
C GLY A 310 5.45 -6.15 10.72
N ILE A 311 5.92 -5.27 11.59
CA ILE A 311 5.95 -5.47 13.04
C ILE A 311 4.94 -4.55 13.72
N MET A 312 4.02 -5.14 14.49
CA MET A 312 3.24 -4.41 15.49
C MET A 312 4.12 -4.27 16.73
N ASN A 313 4.73 -3.11 16.89
CA ASN A 313 5.74 -2.92 17.92
C ASN A 313 5.10 -2.93 19.32
N ASN A 314 5.34 -4.00 20.06
CA ASN A 314 5.12 -4.07 21.50
C ASN A 314 6.50 -4.11 22.18
N PRO A 315 6.95 -3.03 22.85
CA PRO A 315 8.27 -2.96 23.48
C PRO A 315 8.54 -4.04 24.54
N GLU A 316 7.50 -4.62 25.15
CA GLU A 316 7.64 -5.73 26.10
C GLU A 316 7.99 -7.05 25.41
N VAL A 317 7.55 -7.22 24.16
CA VAL A 317 7.85 -8.39 23.32
C VAL A 317 9.13 -8.16 22.52
N PHE A 318 9.22 -7.03 21.83
CA PHE A 318 10.36 -6.64 21.02
C PHE A 318 11.35 -5.81 21.83
N THR A 319 11.94 -6.43 22.86
CA THR A 319 13.14 -5.86 23.51
C THR A 319 14.26 -5.66 22.49
N PRO A 320 15.27 -4.81 22.73
CA PRO A 320 16.37 -4.62 21.79
C PRO A 320 17.05 -5.92 21.35
N GLU A 321 17.15 -6.91 22.23
CA GLU A 321 17.73 -8.23 21.94
C GLU A 321 16.81 -9.06 21.03
N VAL A 322 15.51 -9.10 21.33
CA VAL A 322 14.53 -9.83 20.52
C VAL A 322 14.40 -9.19 19.13
N LEU A 323 14.36 -7.86 19.07
CA LEU A 323 14.30 -7.12 17.81
C LEU A 323 15.54 -7.40 16.96
N ALA A 324 16.74 -7.38 17.55
CA ALA A 324 17.98 -7.67 16.84
C ALA A 324 17.99 -9.07 16.25
N ARG A 325 17.64 -10.08 17.07
CA ARG A 325 17.56 -11.47 16.61
C ARG A 325 16.52 -11.63 15.49
N THR A 326 15.36 -11.00 15.65
CA THR A 326 14.29 -11.04 14.64
C THR A 326 14.76 -10.39 13.34
N TYR A 327 15.45 -9.25 13.42
CA TYR A 327 16.04 -8.57 12.26
C TYR A 327 17.00 -9.50 11.52
N ASP A 328 17.98 -10.08 12.22
CA ASP A 328 18.98 -10.98 11.61
C ASP A 328 18.33 -12.20 10.95
N GLN A 329 17.30 -12.77 11.59
CA GLN A 329 16.54 -13.89 11.04
C GLN A 329 15.71 -13.51 9.82
N VAL A 330 15.08 -12.33 9.81
CA VAL A 330 14.36 -11.80 8.65
C VAL A 330 15.30 -11.61 7.47
N ILE A 331 16.48 -11.00 7.68
CA ILE A 331 17.49 -10.83 6.63
C ILE A 331 17.98 -12.20 6.13
N SER A 332 18.27 -13.13 7.04
CA SER A 332 18.73 -14.49 6.69
C SER A 332 17.68 -15.29 5.91
N ALA A 333 16.39 -15.03 6.16
CA ALA A 333 15.26 -15.61 5.43
C ALA A 333 15.03 -14.96 4.05
N GLY A 334 15.79 -13.92 3.68
CA GLY A 334 15.66 -13.21 2.40
C GLY A 334 14.79 -11.94 2.46
N GLY A 335 14.37 -11.48 3.65
CA GLY A 335 13.74 -10.18 3.82
C GLY A 335 14.74 -9.03 3.67
N GLN A 336 14.24 -7.83 3.35
CA GLN A 336 15.08 -6.62 3.18
C GLN A 336 15.17 -5.77 4.45
N GLY A 337 14.31 -6.03 5.44
CA GLY A 337 14.33 -5.38 6.74
C GLY A 337 12.94 -5.37 7.38
N LEU A 338 12.69 -4.38 8.23
CA LEU A 338 11.47 -4.28 9.04
C LEU A 338 10.60 -3.09 8.64
N SER A 339 9.30 -3.21 8.91
CA SER A 339 8.33 -2.13 8.74
C SER A 339 7.48 -1.99 10.01
N PHE A 340 7.60 -0.88 10.73
CA PHE A 340 6.98 -0.67 12.05
C PHE A 340 5.63 0.04 11.96
N PHE A 341 4.56 -0.57 12.49
CA PHE A 341 3.18 -0.06 12.43
C PHE A 341 2.99 1.41 12.89
N THR A 342 3.89 1.96 13.70
CA THR A 342 3.90 3.41 13.99
C THR A 342 5.30 3.88 14.35
N ALA A 343 5.78 4.92 13.66
CA ALA A 343 7.07 5.54 13.92
C ALA A 343 7.18 6.10 15.35
N GLY A 344 6.07 6.61 15.90
CA GLY A 344 6.02 7.11 17.27
C GLY A 344 6.14 6.01 18.32
N GLY A 345 5.90 4.75 17.94
CA GLY A 345 6.03 3.60 18.84
C GLY A 345 7.43 3.02 18.94
N VAL A 346 8.38 3.45 18.10
CA VAL A 346 9.76 2.92 18.09
C VAL A 346 10.62 3.68 19.11
N THR A 347 11.22 2.95 20.06
CA THR A 347 12.02 3.53 21.14
C THR A 347 13.46 3.84 20.69
N GLU A 348 14.18 4.70 21.43
CA GLU A 348 15.59 5.00 21.13
C GLU A 348 16.48 3.74 21.17
N GLU A 349 16.24 2.84 22.12
CA GLU A 349 17.03 1.60 22.22
C GLU A 349 16.76 0.67 21.04
N GLN A 350 15.53 0.65 20.51
CA GLN A 350 15.20 -0.09 19.29
C GLN A 350 15.82 0.57 18.05
N LEU A 351 15.84 1.90 17.95
CA LEU A 351 16.49 2.60 16.84
C LEU A 351 18.00 2.26 16.77
N LYS A 352 18.69 2.18 17.91
CA LYS A 352 20.10 1.74 17.97
C LYS A 352 20.31 0.31 17.46
N VAL A 353 19.28 -0.53 17.45
CA VAL A 353 19.36 -1.88 16.86
C VAL A 353 19.45 -1.81 15.34
N LEU A 354 18.74 -0.90 14.71
CA LEU A 354 18.62 -0.80 13.26
C LEU A 354 19.82 -0.13 12.59
N THR A 355 20.71 0.46 13.39
CA THR A 355 21.94 1.15 12.92
C THR A 355 23.20 0.30 13.08
N ARG A 356 23.05 -1.01 13.37
CA ARG A 356 24.16 -1.92 13.69
C ARG A 356 25.01 -2.30 12.48
#